data_AF-A0A954MRZ7-F1
#
_entry.id   AF-A0A954MRZ7-F1
#
_cell.length_a   1.000
_cell.length_b   1.000
_cell.length_c   1.000
_cell.angle_alpha   90.00
_cell.angle_beta   90.00
_cell.angle_gamma   90.00
#
_symmetry.space_group_name_H-M   'P 1'
#
loop_
_entity.id
_entity.type
_entity.pdbx_description
1 polymer ?
#
loop_
_entity_poly.entity_id
_entity_poly.type
_entity_poly.pdbx_seq_one_letter_code
_entity_poly.pdbx_strand_id
1 'polypeptide(L)'
;MMNANGEFINGKRNPTIHRLKSEIDLRHRMLTIGKRGEPTVAFHLDREREELQEWLSGYFEQSVRLLENEAFGYPDDTESPGPTVVSTATLETVASWFPEMSVDEVRLRFRANLEIGGVEPFWEDRLYGEGLESVRFEIGGVSFEGTNPCQRCAVPPRDPRTAENQPAGFAKLFGEKRRETLPAWAAEERFDHYYRLTTNTRLAAGEGNVISVGDAVRLV
;
A
#
# COMPACT_ATOMS: atom_id res chain seq x y z
N MET A 1 4.52 -10.70 8.92
CA MET A 1 4.85 -11.25 10.25
C MET A 1 3.63 -11.95 10.80
N MET A 2 3.81 -13.09 11.47
CA MET A 2 2.73 -13.82 12.15
C MET A 2 3.10 -14.14 13.59
N ASN A 3 2.10 -14.20 14.47
CA ASN A 3 2.28 -14.65 15.85
C ASN A 3 2.25 -16.19 15.97
N ALA A 4 2.36 -16.71 17.20
CA ALA A 4 2.31 -18.15 17.46
C ALA A 4 0.97 -18.80 17.02
N ASN A 5 -0.13 -18.04 17.05
CA ASN A 5 -1.46 -18.48 16.65
C ASN A 5 -1.69 -18.43 15.13
N GLY A 6 -0.70 -17.97 14.35
CA GLY A 6 -0.83 -17.80 12.90
C GLY A 6 -1.57 -16.52 12.48
N GLU A 7 -1.75 -15.57 13.40
CA GLU A 7 -2.40 -14.29 13.10
C GLU A 7 -1.39 -13.24 12.66
N PHE A 8 -1.80 -12.34 11.76
CA PHE A 8 -0.93 -11.27 11.28
C PHE A 8 -0.54 -10.27 12.37
N ILE A 9 0.75 -9.94 12.41
CA ILE A 9 1.29 -8.76 13.08
C ILE A 9 1.58 -7.74 12.00
N ASN A 10 0.71 -6.73 11.87
CA ASN A 10 0.78 -5.69 10.85
C ASN A 10 0.17 -4.38 11.35
N GLY A 11 0.26 -3.32 10.54
CA GLY A 11 -0.26 -2.00 10.88
C GLY A 11 -1.76 -1.97 11.18
N LYS A 12 -2.57 -2.91 10.68
CA LYS A 12 -4.00 -2.97 11.01
C LYS A 12 -4.23 -3.40 12.45
N ARG A 13 -3.61 -4.52 12.83
CA ARG A 13 -3.83 -5.21 14.12
C ARG A 13 -2.93 -4.70 15.24
N ASN A 14 -1.76 -4.16 14.90
CA ASN A 14 -0.79 -3.69 15.86
C ASN A 14 -0.24 -2.31 15.45
N PRO A 15 -0.77 -1.20 16.01
CA PRO A 15 -0.32 0.15 15.70
C PRO A 15 1.14 0.40 16.08
N THR A 16 1.72 -0.34 17.04
CA THR A 16 3.09 -0.08 17.50
C THR A 16 4.12 -0.21 16.38
N ILE A 17 3.82 -1.01 15.34
CA ILE A 17 4.68 -1.17 14.17
C ILE A 17 5.08 0.15 13.50
N HIS A 18 4.24 1.18 13.54
CA HIS A 18 4.55 2.50 12.94
C HIS A 18 5.74 3.20 13.63
N ARG A 19 5.99 2.86 14.91
CA ARG A 19 7.08 3.38 15.72
C ARG A 19 8.43 2.75 15.41
N LEU A 20 8.45 1.71 14.59
CA LEU A 20 9.67 1.19 14.01
C LEU A 20 10.13 2.09 12.85
N LYS A 21 11.43 2.30 12.78
CA LYS A 21 12.12 2.80 11.59
C LYS A 21 12.81 1.62 10.94
N SER A 22 12.60 1.45 9.65
CA SER A 22 13.30 0.43 8.87
C SER A 22 13.77 0.95 7.52
N GLU A 23 14.83 0.35 7.03
CA GLU A 23 15.38 0.53 5.69
C GLU A 23 15.78 -0.84 5.15
N ILE A 24 15.44 -1.12 3.90
CA ILE A 24 15.72 -2.41 3.25
C ILE A 24 16.61 -2.16 2.04
N ASP A 25 17.78 -2.78 2.06
CA ASP A 25 18.63 -2.93 0.88
C ASP A 25 18.32 -4.30 0.25
N LEU A 26 17.52 -4.29 -0.82
CA LEU A 26 17.13 -5.50 -1.53
C LEU A 26 18.30 -6.16 -2.28
N ARG A 27 19.30 -5.38 -2.72
CA ARG A 27 20.46 -5.90 -3.45
C ARG A 27 21.34 -6.75 -2.53
N HIS A 28 21.57 -6.28 -1.31
CA HIS A 28 22.38 -7.00 -0.32
C HIS A 28 21.53 -7.82 0.67
N ARG A 29 20.21 -7.81 0.51
CA ARG A 29 19.23 -8.49 1.38
C ARG A 29 19.40 -8.12 2.85
N MET A 30 19.67 -6.84 3.13
CA MET A 30 19.86 -6.31 4.48
C MET A 30 18.65 -5.50 4.93
N LEU A 31 18.17 -5.76 6.14
CA LEU A 31 17.19 -4.93 6.84
C LEU A 31 17.89 -4.21 7.98
N THR A 32 17.88 -2.88 7.95
CA THR A 32 18.25 -2.04 9.10
C THR A 32 16.97 -1.63 9.81
N ILE A 33 16.83 -1.94 11.10
CA ILE A 33 15.61 -1.71 11.87
C ILE A 33 15.90 -1.23 13.30
N GLY A 34 15.02 -0.38 13.83
CA GLY A 34 15.11 0.08 15.22
C GLY A 34 13.87 0.86 15.63
N LYS A 35 13.77 1.17 16.93
CA LYS A 35 12.76 2.11 17.42
C LYS A 35 13.13 3.52 16.94
N ARG A 36 12.14 4.33 16.58
CA ARG A 36 12.39 5.73 16.20
C ARG A 36 13.02 6.48 17.37
N GLY A 37 14.14 7.15 17.12
CA GLY A 37 14.91 7.87 18.15
C GLY A 37 15.95 7.01 18.89
N GLU A 38 16.04 5.71 18.60
CA GLU A 38 17.02 4.79 19.16
C GLU A 38 17.99 4.28 18.08
N PRO A 39 19.15 3.72 18.47
CA PRO A 39 20.05 3.05 17.53
C PRO A 39 19.33 1.92 16.76
N THR A 40 19.71 1.76 15.49
CA THR A 40 19.23 0.68 14.63
C THR A 40 20.20 -0.49 14.62
N VAL A 41 19.68 -1.69 14.36
CA VAL A 41 20.44 -2.92 14.16
C VAL A 41 20.20 -3.40 12.73
N ALA A 42 21.21 -3.98 12.10
CA ALA A 42 21.12 -4.54 10.75
C ALA A 42 21.12 -6.07 10.82
N PHE A 43 20.26 -6.69 10.01
CA PHE A 43 20.13 -8.13 9.87
C PHE A 43 20.10 -8.52 8.39
N HIS A 44 20.82 -9.57 8.02
CA HIS A 44 20.67 -10.22 6.73
C HIS A 44 19.40 -11.07 6.71
N LEU A 45 18.50 -10.82 5.76
CA LEU A 45 17.16 -11.40 5.71
C LEU A 45 17.15 -12.94 5.62
N ASP A 46 18.20 -13.55 5.07
CA ASP A 46 18.32 -15.02 4.98
C ASP A 46 19.17 -15.65 6.08
N ARG A 47 20.26 -14.99 6.48
CA ARG A 47 21.31 -15.58 7.32
C ARG A 47 21.09 -15.30 8.79
N GLU A 48 20.41 -14.19 9.09
CA GLU A 48 20.15 -13.70 10.45
C GLU A 48 18.63 -13.59 10.69
N ARG A 49 17.86 -14.48 10.04
CA ARG A 49 16.39 -14.47 10.13
C ARG A 49 15.90 -14.84 11.52
N GLU A 50 16.61 -15.73 12.22
CA GLU A 50 16.26 -16.14 13.58
C GLU A 50 16.48 -14.99 14.55
N GLU A 51 17.64 -14.32 14.47
CA GLU A 51 18.00 -13.15 15.28
C GLU A 51 17.07 -11.97 15.02
N LEU A 52 16.68 -11.74 13.77
CA LEU A 52 15.67 -10.74 13.41
C LEU A 52 14.30 -11.08 14.03
N GLN A 53 13.88 -12.34 13.98
CA GLN A 53 12.64 -12.79 14.63
C GLN A 53 12.70 -12.64 16.15
N GLU A 54 13.83 -12.93 16.79
CA GLU A 54 14.05 -12.72 18.22
C GLU A 54 13.97 -11.24 18.58
N TRP A 55 14.63 -10.37 17.82
CA TRP A 55 14.58 -8.93 18.01
C TRP A 55 13.14 -8.39 17.89
N LEU A 56 12.41 -8.81 16.85
CA LEU A 56 11.01 -8.45 16.66
C LEU A 56 10.13 -9.02 17.78
N SER A 57 10.42 -10.24 18.26
CA SER A 57 9.67 -10.85 19.35
C SER A 57 9.84 -10.09 20.66
N GLY A 58 11.07 -9.64 20.94
CA GLY A 58 11.35 -8.74 22.06
C GLY A 58 10.64 -7.40 21.91
N TYR A 59 10.61 -6.82 20.70
CA TYR A 59 9.92 -5.56 20.44
C TYR A 59 8.40 -5.64 20.62
N PHE A 60 7.77 -6.68 20.09
CA PHE A 60 6.32 -6.85 20.13
C PHE A 60 5.81 -7.58 21.38
N GLU A 61 6.72 -7.97 22.28
CA GLU A 61 6.45 -8.75 23.50
C GLU A 61 5.61 -10.01 23.21
N GLN A 62 5.83 -10.63 22.05
CA GLN A 62 5.14 -11.82 21.60
C GLN A 62 6.00 -12.57 20.59
N SER A 63 5.79 -13.88 20.41
CA SER A 63 6.50 -14.64 19.37
C SER A 63 6.20 -14.08 17.98
N VAL A 64 7.25 -13.79 17.20
CA VAL A 64 7.17 -13.33 15.81
C VAL A 64 7.83 -14.32 14.88
N ARG A 65 7.08 -14.73 13.85
CA ARG A 65 7.62 -15.43 12.69
C ARG A 65 7.58 -14.55 11.45
N LEU A 66 8.69 -14.51 10.74
CA LEU A 66 8.76 -14.00 9.38
C LEU A 66 8.42 -15.16 8.45
N LEU A 67 7.44 -14.96 7.59
CA LEU A 67 7.01 -15.93 6.60
C LEU A 67 7.07 -15.26 5.24
N GLU A 68 7.39 -16.06 4.24
CA GLU A 68 7.48 -15.64 2.84
C GLU A 68 6.45 -16.43 2.05
N ASN A 69 5.77 -15.74 1.13
CA ASN A 69 4.87 -16.34 0.17
C ASN A 69 5.25 -15.81 -1.21
N GLU A 70 6.05 -16.58 -1.94
CA GLU A 70 6.58 -16.21 -3.25
C GLU A 70 5.52 -16.17 -4.35
N ALA A 71 4.36 -16.81 -4.14
CA ALA A 71 3.32 -16.88 -5.15
C ALA A 71 2.57 -15.54 -5.30
N PHE A 72 2.14 -14.95 -4.19
CA PHE A 72 1.32 -13.72 -4.20
C PHE A 72 1.52 -12.82 -2.98
N GLY A 73 2.46 -13.14 -2.08
CA GLY A 73 2.68 -12.37 -0.86
C GLY A 73 1.51 -12.45 0.14
N TYR A 74 1.28 -11.36 0.87
CA TYR A 74 0.21 -11.24 1.87
C TYR A 74 -0.61 -9.96 1.66
N PRO A 75 -1.29 -9.80 0.50
CA PRO A 75 -2.19 -8.68 0.26
C PRO A 75 -3.44 -8.79 1.16
N ASP A 76 -4.11 -7.66 1.35
CA ASP A 76 -5.39 -7.65 2.05
C ASP A 76 -6.54 -8.18 1.18
N ASP A 77 -6.43 -8.00 -0.14
CA ASP A 77 -7.33 -8.53 -1.16
C ASP A 77 -6.62 -9.71 -1.84
N THR A 78 -7.05 -10.93 -1.54
CA THR A 78 -6.44 -12.15 -2.08
C THR A 78 -6.84 -12.45 -3.52
N GLU A 79 -7.92 -11.83 -4.01
CA GLU A 79 -8.39 -12.00 -5.39
C GLU A 79 -7.64 -11.08 -6.36
N SER A 80 -7.04 -10.00 -5.85
CA SER A 80 -6.26 -9.01 -6.61
C SER A 80 -4.86 -8.82 -6.01
N PRO A 81 -3.95 -9.81 -6.15
CA PRO A 81 -2.65 -9.82 -5.47
C PRO A 81 -1.59 -8.91 -6.11
N GLY A 82 -1.91 -8.24 -7.21
CA GLY A 82 -0.99 -7.37 -7.93
C GLY A 82 -0.69 -6.06 -7.19
N PRO A 83 0.27 -5.27 -7.70
CA PRO A 83 0.59 -3.97 -7.14
C PRO A 83 -0.60 -3.01 -7.23
N THR A 84 -0.81 -2.20 -6.19
CA THR A 84 -1.79 -1.11 -6.27
C THR A 84 -1.25 0.08 -7.05
N VAL A 85 -2.11 0.70 -7.84
CA VAL A 85 -1.78 1.84 -8.72
C VAL A 85 -2.45 3.12 -8.22
N VAL A 86 -1.71 4.23 -8.22
CA VAL A 86 -2.23 5.58 -7.93
C VAL A 86 -1.53 6.58 -8.85
N SER A 87 -2.16 7.70 -9.16
CA SER A 87 -1.45 8.83 -9.79
C SER A 87 -0.79 9.74 -8.76
N THR A 88 0.33 10.39 -9.14
CA THR A 88 0.93 11.45 -8.31
C THR A 88 -0.09 12.57 -8.04
N ALA A 89 -0.87 12.94 -9.07
CA ALA A 89 -1.89 13.97 -8.96
C ALA A 89 -3.02 13.61 -7.99
N THR A 90 -3.38 12.31 -7.86
CA THR A 90 -4.28 11.83 -6.79
C THR A 90 -3.68 12.09 -5.42
N LEU A 91 -2.41 11.74 -5.20
CA LEU A 91 -1.77 11.87 -3.88
C LEU A 91 -1.67 13.35 -3.46
N GLU A 92 -1.35 14.24 -4.40
CA GLU A 92 -1.35 15.68 -4.20
C GLU A 92 -2.74 16.22 -3.87
N THR A 93 -3.76 15.76 -4.60
CA THR A 93 -5.16 16.12 -4.35
C THR A 93 -5.60 15.65 -2.96
N VAL A 94 -5.29 14.42 -2.57
CA VAL A 94 -5.60 13.90 -1.23
C VAL A 94 -4.86 14.70 -0.16
N ALA A 95 -3.59 15.05 -0.36
CA ALA A 95 -2.83 15.87 0.58
C ALA A 95 -3.50 17.25 0.78
N SER A 96 -4.01 17.87 -0.28
CA SER A 96 -4.72 19.15 -0.21
C SER A 96 -5.97 19.13 0.68
N TRP A 97 -6.57 17.96 0.93
CA TRP A 97 -7.73 17.82 1.81
C TRP A 97 -7.36 17.89 3.29
N PHE A 98 -6.08 17.69 3.61
CA PHE A 98 -5.56 17.62 4.96
C PHE A 98 -4.37 18.58 5.09
N PRO A 99 -4.58 19.85 5.50
CA PRO A 99 -3.54 20.87 5.54
C PRO A 99 -2.28 20.51 6.35
N GLU A 100 -2.41 19.60 7.31
CA GLU A 100 -1.32 19.12 8.15
C GLU A 100 -0.56 17.90 7.57
N MET A 101 -0.96 17.40 6.38
CA MET A 101 -0.33 16.24 5.74
C MET A 101 0.41 16.65 4.48
N SER A 102 1.70 16.31 4.45
CA SER A 102 2.49 16.37 3.23
C SER A 102 2.11 15.26 2.24
N VAL A 103 2.42 15.44 0.95
CA VAL A 103 2.26 14.39 -0.07
C VAL A 103 3.05 13.12 0.30
N ASP A 104 4.23 13.28 0.90
CA ASP A 104 5.04 12.15 1.36
C ASP A 104 4.37 11.38 2.50
N GLU A 105 3.64 12.06 3.38
CA GLU A 105 2.84 11.38 4.40
C GLU A 105 1.65 10.65 3.81
N VAL A 106 0.99 11.22 2.79
CA VAL A 106 -0.06 10.53 2.04
C VAL A 106 0.50 9.26 1.39
N ARG A 107 1.68 9.31 0.75
CA ARG A 107 2.38 8.11 0.22
C ARG A 107 2.58 7.06 1.30
N LEU A 108 3.11 7.43 2.47
CA LEU A 108 3.37 6.51 3.57
C LEU A 108 2.10 5.89 4.18
N ARG A 109 0.96 6.60 4.11
CA ARG A 109 -0.34 6.17 4.63
C ARG A 109 -1.07 5.21 3.68
N PHE A 110 -1.12 5.54 2.39
CA PHE A 110 -1.86 4.74 1.40
C PHE A 110 -1.04 3.62 0.77
N ARG A 111 0.30 3.73 0.81
CA ARG A 111 1.25 2.64 0.50
C ARG A 111 1.02 2.00 -0.86
N ALA A 112 0.72 2.83 -1.86
CA ALA A 112 0.64 2.38 -3.25
C ALA A 112 1.99 1.82 -3.71
N ASN A 113 1.96 0.83 -4.60
CA ASN A 113 3.17 0.22 -5.13
C ASN A 113 3.67 0.97 -6.37
N LEU A 114 2.75 1.39 -7.23
CA LEU A 114 3.03 2.08 -8.49
C LEU A 114 2.39 3.46 -8.46
N GLU A 115 3.22 4.48 -8.69
CA GLU A 115 2.81 5.87 -8.77
C GLU A 115 2.97 6.37 -10.21
N ILE A 116 1.86 6.76 -10.83
CA ILE A 116 1.83 7.21 -12.23
C ILE A 116 1.89 8.74 -12.29
N GLY A 117 2.95 9.26 -12.90
CA GLY A 117 3.12 10.69 -13.14
C GLY A 117 2.48 11.16 -14.46
N GLY A 118 2.26 12.48 -14.58
CA GLY A 118 1.86 13.11 -15.84
C GLY A 118 0.39 12.89 -16.26
N VAL A 119 -0.46 12.46 -15.34
CA VAL A 119 -1.91 12.22 -15.56
C VAL A 119 -2.74 13.02 -14.56
N GLU A 120 -4.03 13.21 -14.84
CA GLU A 120 -4.96 13.94 -13.97
C GLU A 120 -5.22 13.21 -12.64
N PRO A 121 -5.68 13.92 -11.58
CA PRO A 121 -6.14 13.27 -10.36
C PRO A 121 -7.18 12.19 -10.65
N PHE A 122 -7.06 11.07 -9.96
CA PHE A 122 -7.92 9.90 -10.07
C PHE A 122 -7.92 9.25 -11.46
N TRP A 123 -6.84 9.43 -12.23
CA TRP A 123 -6.65 8.72 -13.50
C TRP A 123 -6.72 7.19 -13.33
N GLU A 124 -6.24 6.66 -12.21
CA GLU A 124 -6.28 5.23 -11.91
C GLU A 124 -7.71 4.65 -11.82
N ASP A 125 -8.73 5.50 -11.68
CA ASP A 125 -10.15 5.07 -11.71
C ASP A 125 -10.58 4.58 -13.09
N ARG A 126 -9.77 4.82 -14.14
CA ARG A 126 -9.97 4.26 -15.49
C ARG A 126 -9.59 2.79 -15.57
N LEU A 127 -8.91 2.27 -14.54
CA LEU A 127 -8.36 0.91 -14.53
C LEU A 127 -9.36 -0.12 -13.96
N TYR A 128 -10.64 0.21 -13.83
CA TYR A 128 -11.69 -0.75 -13.53
C TYR A 128 -12.98 -0.32 -14.22
N GLY A 129 -13.84 -1.29 -14.54
CA GLY A 129 -15.11 -1.05 -15.21
C GLY A 129 -16.32 -1.22 -14.29
N GLU A 130 -17.49 -1.18 -14.91
CA GLU A 130 -18.77 -1.53 -14.31
C GLU A 130 -18.79 -3.03 -13.92
N GLY A 131 -19.59 -3.38 -12.92
CA GLY A 131 -19.77 -4.73 -12.41
C GLY A 131 -18.48 -5.35 -11.90
N LEU A 132 -18.11 -6.51 -12.47
CA LEU A 132 -16.87 -7.23 -12.17
C LEU A 132 -15.86 -7.09 -13.32
N GLU A 133 -16.05 -6.12 -14.21
CA GLU A 133 -15.15 -5.90 -15.33
C GLU A 133 -13.79 -5.39 -14.84
N SER A 134 -12.75 -6.08 -15.30
CA SER A 134 -11.37 -5.65 -15.14
C SER A 134 -10.90 -4.95 -16.41
N VAL A 135 -10.14 -3.86 -16.26
CA VAL A 135 -9.57 -3.13 -17.40
C VAL A 135 -8.12 -3.54 -17.60
N ARG A 136 -7.75 -3.87 -18.83
CA ARG A 136 -6.37 -4.19 -19.18
C ARG A 136 -5.55 -2.93 -19.43
N PHE A 137 -4.32 -2.96 -18.94
CA PHE A 137 -3.34 -1.92 -19.21
C PHE A 137 -1.94 -2.51 -19.17
N GLU A 138 -0.99 -1.79 -19.74
CA GLU A 138 0.42 -2.19 -19.80
C GLU A 138 1.31 -1.14 -19.16
N ILE A 139 2.37 -1.59 -18.49
CA ILE A 139 3.49 -0.78 -18.02
C ILE A 139 4.77 -1.46 -18.48
N GLY A 140 5.60 -0.79 -19.29
CA GLY A 140 6.89 -1.36 -19.71
C GLY A 140 6.78 -2.67 -20.49
N GLY A 141 5.64 -2.94 -21.13
CA GLY A 141 5.34 -4.20 -21.82
C GLY A 141 4.85 -5.33 -20.91
N VAL A 142 4.65 -5.06 -19.61
CA VAL A 142 3.99 -5.99 -18.68
C VAL A 142 2.50 -5.67 -18.64
N SER A 143 1.67 -6.67 -18.91
CA SER A 143 0.21 -6.53 -18.92
C SER A 143 -0.38 -6.78 -17.53
N PHE A 144 -1.25 -5.87 -17.10
CA PHE A 144 -1.99 -5.91 -15.85
C PHE A 144 -3.49 -5.86 -16.13
N GLU A 145 -4.27 -6.36 -15.19
CA GLU A 145 -5.71 -6.18 -15.12
C GLU A 145 -6.01 -5.39 -13.85
N GLY A 146 -6.50 -4.16 -13.99
CA GLY A 146 -7.04 -3.41 -12.87
C GLY A 146 -8.45 -3.90 -12.56
N THR A 147 -8.74 -4.10 -11.28
CA THR A 147 -9.91 -4.89 -10.85
C THR A 147 -10.95 -4.05 -10.13
N ASN A 148 -10.56 -3.28 -9.12
CA ASN A 148 -11.48 -2.52 -8.29
C ASN A 148 -10.80 -1.36 -7.55
N PRO A 149 -11.57 -0.33 -7.14
CA PRO A 149 -11.07 0.69 -6.21
C PRO A 149 -10.78 0.05 -4.84
N CYS A 150 -9.57 0.25 -4.33
CA CYS A 150 -9.10 -0.41 -3.10
C CYS A 150 -9.81 0.17 -1.86
N GLN A 151 -10.42 -0.72 -1.08
CA GLN A 151 -11.03 -0.35 0.19
C GLN A 151 -9.97 0.00 1.23
N ARG A 152 -10.15 1.14 1.90
CA ARG A 152 -9.21 1.60 2.90
C ARG A 152 -9.61 1.16 4.30
N CYS A 153 -8.60 0.72 5.05
CA CYS A 153 -8.76 0.22 6.41
C CYS A 153 -8.50 1.33 7.44
N ALA A 154 -8.33 0.94 8.71
CA ALA A 154 -8.01 1.85 9.81
C ALA A 154 -6.55 2.33 9.84
N VAL A 155 -5.71 1.96 8.87
CA VAL A 155 -4.28 2.32 8.84
C VAL A 155 -4.02 3.75 8.34
N PRO A 156 -4.58 4.22 7.20
CA PRO A 156 -4.32 5.57 6.72
C PRO A 156 -4.57 6.72 7.72
N PRO A 157 -5.57 6.66 8.61
CA PRO A 157 -5.78 7.68 9.65
C PRO A 157 -4.66 7.73 10.70
N ARG A 158 -3.75 6.76 10.79
CA ARG A 158 -2.66 6.75 11.77
C ARG A 158 -1.45 7.45 11.21
N ASP A 159 -0.81 8.27 12.04
CA ASP A 159 0.49 8.83 11.73
C ASP A 159 1.48 7.69 11.41
N PRO A 160 2.14 7.73 10.24
CA PRO A 160 2.99 6.64 9.77
C PRO A 160 4.27 6.45 10.61
N ARG A 161 4.57 7.39 11.52
CA ARG A 161 5.76 7.40 12.38
C ARG A 161 5.42 7.19 13.86
N THR A 162 4.35 7.79 14.38
CA THR A 162 4.03 7.75 15.82
C THR A 162 2.94 6.72 16.17
N ALA A 163 2.18 6.27 15.16
CA ALA A 163 0.92 5.53 15.30
C ALA A 163 -0.25 6.34 15.87
N GLU A 164 -0.08 7.63 16.13
CA GLU A 164 -1.14 8.47 16.68
C GLU A 164 -2.27 8.59 15.66
N ASN A 165 -3.51 8.44 16.11
CA ASN A 165 -4.64 8.68 15.24
C ASN A 165 -4.70 10.18 14.92
N GLN A 166 -4.93 10.48 13.65
CA GLN A 166 -5.30 11.82 13.22
C GLN A 166 -6.58 12.28 13.91
N PRO A 167 -6.84 13.60 13.95
CA PRO A 167 -8.08 14.14 14.53
C PRO A 167 -9.32 13.40 14.03
N ALA A 168 -10.31 13.27 14.91
CA ALA A 168 -11.53 12.54 14.61
C ALA A 168 -12.15 13.03 13.28
N GLY A 169 -12.48 12.08 12.39
CA GLY A 169 -13.16 12.38 11.13
C GLY A 169 -12.34 12.19 9.86
N PHE A 170 -11.08 11.72 9.91
CA PHE A 170 -10.27 11.47 8.71
C PHE A 170 -11.01 10.69 7.61
N ALA A 171 -11.53 9.49 7.94
CA ALA A 171 -12.22 8.65 6.96
C ALA A 171 -13.53 9.28 6.46
N LYS A 172 -14.20 10.07 7.29
CA LYS A 172 -15.42 10.80 6.93
C LYS A 172 -15.09 11.92 5.93
N LEU A 173 -14.16 12.81 6.28
CA LEU A 173 -13.72 13.90 5.41
C LEU A 173 -13.17 13.36 4.09
N PHE A 174 -12.35 12.30 4.16
CA PHE A 174 -11.87 11.61 2.96
C PHE A 174 -13.03 11.15 2.08
N GLY A 175 -14.02 10.45 2.66
CA GLY A 175 -15.17 9.96 1.91
C GLY A 175 -16.01 11.08 1.29
N GLU A 176 -16.22 12.18 2.01
CA GLU A 176 -16.92 13.37 1.51
C GLU A 176 -16.17 13.98 0.33
N LYS A 177 -14.87 14.26 0.49
CA LYS A 177 -14.03 14.83 -0.57
C LYS A 177 -13.90 13.91 -1.77
N ARG A 178 -13.78 12.60 -1.54
CA ARG A 178 -13.70 11.61 -2.60
C ARG A 178 -15.00 11.51 -3.39
N ARG A 179 -16.15 11.67 -2.74
CA ARG A 179 -17.45 11.76 -3.42
C ARG A 179 -17.57 13.04 -4.25
N GLU A 180 -17.19 14.18 -3.69
CA GLU A 180 -17.21 15.48 -4.38
C GLU A 180 -16.32 15.51 -5.62
N THR A 181 -15.23 14.74 -5.60
CA THR A 181 -14.19 14.71 -6.65
C THR A 181 -14.19 13.42 -7.46
N LEU A 182 -15.26 12.61 -7.38
CA LEU A 182 -15.37 11.39 -8.18
C LEU A 182 -15.41 11.78 -9.67
N PRO A 183 -14.44 11.33 -10.48
CA PRO A 183 -14.41 11.73 -11.88
C PRO A 183 -15.50 11.00 -12.68
N ALA A 184 -15.95 11.61 -13.76
CA ALA A 184 -17.04 11.08 -14.60
C ALA A 184 -16.73 9.72 -15.27
N TRP A 185 -15.46 9.30 -15.30
CA TRP A 185 -15.04 8.00 -15.83
C TRP A 185 -14.97 6.90 -14.76
N ALA A 186 -15.10 7.22 -13.48
CA ALA A 186 -15.12 6.21 -12.45
C ALA A 186 -16.45 5.44 -12.50
N ALA A 187 -16.38 4.11 -12.45
CA ALA A 187 -17.56 3.28 -12.25
C ALA A 187 -18.11 3.48 -10.83
N GLU A 188 -19.00 4.48 -10.64
CA GLU A 188 -19.53 4.90 -9.33
C GLU A 188 -20.17 3.74 -8.55
N GLU A 189 -20.81 2.80 -9.25
CA GLU A 189 -21.42 1.61 -8.64
C GLU A 189 -20.42 0.70 -7.89
N ARG A 190 -19.11 0.84 -8.16
CA ARG A 190 -18.05 0.15 -7.41
C ARG A 190 -17.77 0.78 -6.05
N PHE A 191 -18.45 1.88 -5.70
CA PHE A 191 -18.31 2.63 -4.45
C PHE A 191 -19.57 2.47 -3.57
N ASP A 192 -19.64 1.37 -2.83
CA ASP A 192 -20.57 1.21 -1.69
C ASP A 192 -20.34 2.25 -0.57
N HIS A 193 -19.11 2.74 -0.49
CA HIS A 193 -18.69 3.91 0.27
C HIS A 193 -17.49 4.58 -0.42
N TYR A 194 -17.21 5.82 -0.04
CA TYR A 194 -16.20 6.64 -0.70
C TYR A 194 -14.83 6.62 -0.02
N TYR A 195 -14.65 5.82 1.04
CA TYR A 195 -13.34 5.57 1.64
C TYR A 195 -12.54 4.51 0.85
N ARG A 196 -12.28 4.84 -0.42
CA ARG A 196 -11.57 4.02 -1.40
C ARG A 196 -10.57 4.89 -2.17
N LEU A 197 -9.37 4.36 -2.42
CA LEU A 197 -8.29 5.05 -3.16
C LEU A 197 -7.37 3.99 -3.75
N THR A 198 -6.56 4.28 -4.77
CA THR A 198 -5.81 3.31 -5.59
C THR A 198 -6.69 2.29 -6.29
N THR A 199 -6.16 1.73 -7.38
CA THR A 199 -6.74 0.57 -8.04
C THR A 199 -5.98 -0.69 -7.66
N ASN A 200 -6.71 -1.71 -7.22
CA ASN A 200 -6.19 -3.07 -7.06
C ASN A 200 -5.94 -3.65 -8.46
N THR A 201 -4.92 -4.51 -8.58
CA THR A 201 -4.58 -5.12 -9.86
C THR A 201 -4.30 -6.60 -9.70
N ARG A 202 -4.23 -7.29 -10.83
CA ARG A 202 -3.64 -8.61 -10.99
C ARG A 202 -2.77 -8.62 -12.24
N LEU A 203 -1.81 -9.53 -12.31
CA LEU A 203 -1.04 -9.74 -13.53
C LEU A 203 -1.97 -10.35 -14.59
N ALA A 204 -2.00 -9.78 -15.79
CA ALA A 204 -2.68 -10.43 -16.91
C ALA A 204 -1.84 -11.68 -17.31
N ALA A 205 -2.49 -12.73 -17.78
CA ALA A 205 -1.86 -14.03 -18.03
C ALA A 205 -0.45 -13.94 -18.67
N GLY A 206 0.53 -14.60 -18.04
CA GLY A 206 1.95 -14.54 -18.41
C GLY A 206 2.86 -14.64 -17.18
N GLU A 207 4.18 -14.72 -17.40
CA GLU A 207 5.16 -14.55 -16.33
C GLU A 207 5.38 -13.05 -16.07
N GLY A 208 5.52 -12.68 -14.78
CA GLY A 208 5.88 -11.31 -14.42
C GLY A 208 7.24 -10.94 -15.00
N ASN A 209 7.39 -9.67 -15.41
CA ASN A 209 8.66 -9.14 -15.91
C ASN A 209 9.05 -7.88 -15.15
N VAL A 210 10.25 -7.37 -15.41
CA VAL A 210 10.77 -6.15 -14.81
C VAL A 210 10.11 -4.94 -15.45
N ILE A 211 9.54 -4.08 -14.61
CA ILE A 211 9.16 -2.70 -14.96
C ILE A 211 10.11 -1.73 -14.29
N SER A 212 10.34 -0.59 -14.91
CA SER A 212 11.28 0.45 -14.49
C SER A 212 10.59 1.81 -14.37
N VAL A 213 11.13 2.67 -13.49
CA VAL A 213 10.71 4.07 -13.44
C VAL A 213 10.98 4.72 -14.80
N GLY A 214 9.96 5.36 -15.36
CA GLY A 214 10.01 5.97 -16.70
C GLY A 214 9.34 5.12 -17.79
N ASP A 215 8.95 3.88 -17.49
CA ASP A 215 8.16 3.07 -18.41
C ASP A 215 6.79 3.71 -18.68
N ALA A 216 6.38 3.67 -19.95
CA ALA A 216 5.10 4.21 -20.38
C ALA A 216 3.94 3.33 -19.91
N VAL A 217 2.83 3.98 -19.54
CA VAL A 217 1.55 3.32 -19.22
C VAL A 217 0.61 3.43 -20.41
N ARG A 218 -0.05 2.33 -20.79
CA ARG A 218 -1.02 2.29 -21.90
C ARG A 218 -2.25 1.51 -21.49
N LEU A 219 -3.44 2.05 -21.77
CA LEU A 219 -4.68 1.28 -21.70
C LEU A 219 -4.78 0.41 -22.95
N VAL A 220 -5.23 -0.84 -22.80
CA VAL A 220 -5.33 -1.83 -23.88
C VAL A 220 -6.78 -2.15 -24.19
#